data_AF-A0A8T5F9D5-F1
#
_entry.id   AF-A0A8T5F9D5-F1
#
_cell.length_a   1.000
_cell.length_b   1.000
_cell.length_c   1.000
_cell.angle_alpha   90.00
_cell.angle_beta   90.00
_cell.angle_gamma   90.00
#
_symmetry.space_group_name_H-M   'P 1'
#
loop_
_entity.id
_entity.type
_entity.pdbx_description
1 polymer ?
#
loop_
_entity_poly.entity_id
_entity_poly.type
_entity_poly.pdbx_seq_one_letter_code
_entity_poly.pdbx_strand_id
1 'polypeptide(L)'
;DLIEILKIIKENEGRIQKKVLAEIAEERKILNINAREENHSQARFASLDKKLIQPLMHTWNFIEEEKIGKNRWISFTDDGKNASEFLF
;
A
#
# COMPACT_ATOMS: atom_id res chain seq x y z
N ASP A 1 4.02 -3.64 -9.94
CA ASP A 1 3.15 -2.88 -9.02
C ASP A 1 3.10 -3.48 -7.62
N LEU A 2 2.58 -4.69 -7.41
CA LEU A 2 2.48 -5.30 -6.06
C LEU A 2 3.83 -5.41 -5.33
N ILE A 3 4.86 -5.92 -5.99
CA ILE A 3 6.22 -6.03 -5.43
C ILE A 3 6.79 -4.65 -5.08
N GLU A 4 6.51 -3.63 -5.89
CA GLU A 4 7.01 -2.28 -5.64
C GLU A 4 6.34 -1.65 -4.41
N ILE A 5 5.07 -1.96 -4.17
CA ILE A 5 4.38 -1.59 -2.92
C ILE A 5 5.01 -2.28 -1.71
N LEU A 6 5.33 -3.57 -1.80
CA LEU A 6 6.01 -4.28 -0.73
C LEU A 6 7.39 -3.66 -0.45
N LYS A 7 8.14 -3.24 -1.48
CA LYS A 7 9.41 -2.50 -1.31
C LYS A 7 9.22 -1.20 -0.54
N ILE A 8 8.23 -0.39 -0.91
CA ILE A 8 7.93 0.86 -0.19
C ILE A 8 7.61 0.59 1.29
N ILE A 9 6.86 -0.47 1.59
CA ILE A 9 6.57 -0.86 2.98
C ILE A 9 7.86 -1.29 3.70
N LYS A 10 8.74 -2.08 3.08
CA LYS A 10 10.05 -2.49 3.65
C LYS A 10 10.98 -1.29 3.89
N GLU A 11 11.04 -0.35 2.95
CA GLU A 11 11.77 0.92 3.07
C GLU A 11 11.30 1.76 4.27
N ASN A 12 10.05 1.58 4.71
CA ASN A 12 9.47 2.22 5.89
C ASN A 12 9.40 1.26 7.09
N GLU A 13 10.46 0.49 7.32
CA GLU A 13 10.61 -0.41 8.47
C GLU A 13 9.47 -1.45 8.60
N GLY A 14 8.87 -1.84 7.47
CA GLY A 14 7.78 -2.81 7.43
C GLY A 14 6.42 -2.25 7.85
N ARG A 15 6.29 -0.93 8.06
CA ARG A 15 5.04 -0.27 8.47
C ARG A 15 4.92 1.17 7.97
N ILE A 16 3.82 1.51 7.31
CA ILE A 16 3.59 2.85 6.74
C ILE A 16 2.13 3.30 6.90
N GLN A 17 1.91 4.61 7.06
CA GLN A 17 0.57 5.17 6.96
C GLN A 17 0.04 5.01 5.54
N LYS A 18 -1.20 4.54 5.40
CA LYS A 18 -1.85 4.31 4.10
C LYS A 18 -1.92 5.57 3.23
N LYS A 19 -2.09 6.74 3.85
CA LYS A 19 -2.05 8.04 3.15
C LYS A 19 -0.70 8.27 2.47
N VAL A 20 0.39 8.07 3.21
CA VAL A 20 1.75 8.26 2.70
C VAL A 20 2.04 7.22 1.62
N LEU A 21 1.63 5.96 1.82
CA LEU A 21 1.76 4.93 0.78
C LEU A 21 1.04 5.30 -0.52
N ALA A 22 -0.17 5.87 -0.42
CA ALA A 22 -0.93 6.32 -1.58
C ALA A 22 -0.24 7.45 -2.34
N GLU A 23 0.36 8.40 -1.63
CA GLU A 23 1.12 9.51 -2.19
C GLU A 23 2.38 9.00 -2.92
N ILE A 24 3.21 8.18 -2.27
CA ILE A 24 4.41 7.59 -2.88
C ILE A 24 4.07 6.74 -4.10
N ALA A 25 3.00 5.94 -4.03
CA ALA A 25 2.61 5.07 -5.14
C ALA A 25 2.16 5.85 -6.38
N GLU A 26 1.55 7.01 -6.20
CA GLU A 26 1.20 7.90 -7.31
C GLU A 26 2.44 8.65 -7.83
N GLU A 27 3.29 9.18 -6.96
CA GLU A 27 4.53 9.88 -7.33
C GLU A 27 5.47 8.97 -8.14
N ARG A 28 5.61 7.70 -7.72
CA ARG A 28 6.39 6.67 -8.43
C ARG A 28 5.67 6.10 -9.66
N LYS A 29 4.48 6.61 -10.01
CA LYS A 29 3.63 6.16 -11.14
C LYS A 29 3.27 4.66 -11.09
N ILE A 30 3.24 4.08 -9.89
CA ILE A 30 2.74 2.72 -9.62
C ILE A 30 1.20 2.73 -9.69
N LEU A 31 0.60 3.84 -9.26
CA LEU A 31 -0.82 4.15 -9.43
C LEU A 31 -0.98 5.32 -10.40
N ASN A 32 -1.72 5.09 -11.47
CA ASN A 32 -2.20 6.16 -12.35
C ASN A 32 -3.66 6.48 -11.99
N ILE A 33 -3.90 7.71 -11.52
CA ILE A 33 -5.22 8.19 -11.13
C ILE A 33 -5.76 9.13 -12.21
N ASN A 34 -6.73 8.65 -12.97
CA ASN A 34 -7.46 9.47 -13.93
C ASN A 34 -8.72 10.01 -13.27
N ALA A 35 -8.57 11.03 -12.42
CA ALA A 35 -9.66 11.69 -11.71
C ALA A 35 -9.55 13.21 -11.83
N ARG A 36 -10.68 13.92 -11.63
CA ARG A 36 -10.66 15.37 -11.51
C ARG A 36 -10.05 15.75 -10.16
N GLU A 37 -9.54 16.97 -10.05
CA GLU A 37 -8.91 17.45 -8.80
C GLU A 37 -9.85 17.30 -7.59
N GLU A 38 -11.14 17.61 -7.76
CA GLU A 38 -12.19 17.53 -6.75
C GLU A 38 -12.36 16.14 -6.11
N ASN A 39 -12.13 15.07 -6.88
CA ASN A 39 -12.29 13.69 -6.43
C ASN A 39 -10.99 12.90 -6.41
N HIS A 40 -9.85 13.56 -6.62
CA HIS A 40 -8.55 12.93 -6.80
C HIS A 40 -8.14 12.08 -5.59
N SER A 41 -8.24 12.65 -4.39
CA SER A 41 -7.89 11.95 -3.15
C SER A 41 -8.71 10.68 -2.94
N GLN A 42 -10.03 10.76 -3.14
CA GLN A 42 -10.92 9.59 -3.01
C GLN A 42 -10.60 8.52 -4.05
N ALA A 43 -10.40 8.93 -5.31
CA ALA A 43 -10.04 8.02 -6.39
C ALA A 43 -8.68 7.36 -6.17
N ARG A 44 -7.71 8.09 -5.60
CA ARG A 44 -6.38 7.59 -5.22
C ARG A 44 -6.50 6.45 -4.20
N PHE A 45 -7.23 6.68 -3.11
CA PHE A 45 -7.42 5.65 -2.08
C PHE A 45 -8.19 4.44 -2.60
N ALA A 46 -9.29 4.66 -3.33
CA ALA A 46 -10.06 3.55 -3.90
C ALA A 46 -9.24 2.71 -4.88
N SER A 47 -8.38 3.35 -5.67
CA SER A 47 -7.49 2.66 -6.61
C SER A 47 -6.37 1.91 -5.89
N LEU A 48 -5.73 2.52 -4.89
CA LEU A 48 -4.75 1.85 -4.04
C LEU A 48 -5.35 0.60 -3.39
N ASP A 49 -6.54 0.73 -2.82
CA ASP A 49 -7.20 -0.39 -2.15
C ASP A 49 -7.49 -1.54 -3.09
N LYS A 50 -8.19 -1.25 -4.18
CA LYS A 50 -8.64 -2.30 -5.10
C LYS A 50 -7.47 -2.97 -5.82
N LYS A 51 -6.46 -2.20 -6.24
CA LYS A 51 -5.39 -2.71 -7.10
C LYS A 51 -4.22 -3.29 -6.33
N LEU A 52 -3.96 -2.83 -5.11
CA LEU A 52 -2.71 -3.12 -4.40
C LEU A 52 -2.96 -3.69 -3.00
N ILE A 53 -3.73 -3.01 -2.16
CA ILE A 53 -3.93 -3.46 -0.77
C ILE A 53 -4.74 -4.76 -0.73
N GLN A 54 -5.88 -4.83 -1.42
CA GLN A 54 -6.73 -6.03 -1.40
C GLN A 54 -6.00 -7.29 -1.90
N PRO A 55 -5.27 -7.29 -3.03
CA PRO A 55 -4.49 -8.45 -3.44
C PRO A 55 -3.41 -8.85 -2.43
N LEU A 56 -2.65 -7.87 -1.90
CA LEU A 56 -1.59 -8.15 -0.94
C LEU A 56 -2.12 -8.67 0.40
N MET A 57 -3.30 -8.22 0.83
CA MET A 57 -3.92 -8.60 2.09
C MET A 57 -4.71 -9.90 1.99
N HIS A 58 -5.55 -10.07 0.96
CA HIS A 58 -6.49 -11.18 0.88
C HIS A 58 -6.00 -12.36 0.04
N THR A 59 -5.18 -12.11 -0.98
CA THR A 59 -4.67 -13.18 -1.85
C THR A 59 -3.30 -13.64 -1.37
N TRP A 60 -2.40 -12.70 -1.06
CA TRP A 60 -1.03 -13.02 -0.68
C TRP A 60 -0.85 -13.13 0.84
N ASN A 61 -1.71 -12.48 1.63
CA ASN A 61 -1.59 -12.41 3.09
C ASN A 61 -0.25 -11.82 3.57
N PHE A 62 0.37 -10.94 2.78
CA PHE A 62 1.68 -10.35 3.12
C PHE A 62 1.56 -9.04 3.90
N ILE A 63 0.38 -8.42 3.89
CA ILE A 63 0.15 -7.17 4.62
C ILE A 63 -1.15 -7.26 5.41
N GLU A 64 -1.23 -6.42 6.44
CA GLU A 64 -2.44 -6.18 7.23
C GLU A 64 -2.71 -4.68 7.33
N GLU A 65 -3.98 -4.32 7.54
CA GLU A 65 -4.42 -2.94 7.77
C GLU A 65 -4.94 -2.77 9.20
N GLU A 66 -4.41 -1.77 9.91
CA GLU A 66 -4.86 -1.39 11.25
C GLU A 66 -5.31 0.07 11.28
N LYS A 67 -6.40 0.37 12.01
CA LYS A 67 -6.84 1.75 12.26
C LYS A 67 -6.38 2.20 13.65
N ILE A 68 -5.51 3.21 13.69
CA ILE A 68 -5.06 3.88 14.92
C ILE A 68 -5.56 5.33 14.91
N GLY A 69 -6.55 5.61 15.76
CA GLY A 69 -7.21 6.91 15.78
C GLY A 69 -7.89 7.22 14.44
N LYS A 70 -7.47 8.32 13.79
CA LYS A 70 -7.97 8.71 12.46
C LYS A 70 -7.16 8.13 11.30
N ASN A 71 -6.01 7.53 11.58
CA ASN A 71 -5.09 7.05 10.56
C ASN A 71 -5.26 5.56 10.32
N ARG A 72 -5.03 5.13 9.08
CA ARG A 72 -4.90 3.73 8.72
C ARG A 72 -3.44 3.42 8.43
N TRP A 73 -2.97 2.30 8.94
CA TRP A 73 -1.60 1.83 8.82
C TRP A 73 -1.59 0.50 8.08
N ILE A 74 -0.60 0.34 7.20
CA ILE A 74 -0.32 -0.91 6.51
C ILE A 74 0.98 -1.44 7.09
N SER A 75 0.97 -2.70 7.53
CA SER A 75 2.14 -3.38 8.09
C SER A 75 2.35 -4.71 7.37
N PHE A 76 3.58 -5.23 7.36
CA PHE A 76 3.79 -6.63 6.98
C PHE A 76 3.22 -7.58 8.03
N THR A 77 2.59 -8.65 7.55
CA THR A 77 2.41 -9.87 8.33
C THR A 77 3.76 -10.60 8.48
N ASP A 78 3.82 -11.64 9.30
CA ASP A 78 5.05 -12.43 9.41
C ASP A 78 5.41 -13.14 8.09
N ASP A 79 4.40 -13.64 7.35
CA ASP A 79 4.59 -14.18 6.00
C ASP A 79 5.13 -13.12 5.04
N GLY A 80 4.60 -11.88 5.13
CA GLY A 80 5.06 -10.76 4.31
C GLY A 80 6.50 -10.35 4.60
N LYS A 81 6.89 -10.30 5.88
CA LYS A 81 8.28 -10.05 6.28
C LYS A 81 9.20 -11.08 5.66
N ASN A 82 8.90 -12.37 5.87
CA ASN A 82 9.69 -13.47 5.33
C ASN A 82 9.77 -13.41 3.80
N ALA A 83 8.64 -13.26 3.11
CA ALA A 83 8.59 -13.16 1.66
C ALA A 83 9.41 -11.97 1.15
N SER A 84 9.37 -10.83 1.83
CA SER A 84 10.13 -9.64 1.44
C SER A 84 11.64 -9.82 1.51
N GLU A 85 12.17 -10.75 2.32
CA GLU A 85 13.61 -11.06 2.35
C GLU A 85 14.08 -11.87 1.14
N PHE A 86 13.18 -12.60 0.48
CA PHE A 86 13.51 -13.40 -0.70
C PHE A 86 13.22 -12.67 -2.01
N LEU A 87 12.25 -11.76 -2.01
CA LEU A 87 11.81 -11.06 -3.21
C LEU A 87 12.69 -9.87 -3.57
N PHE A 88 13.32 -9.20 -2.59
CA PHE A 88 14.17 -8.01 -2.79
C PHE A 88 15.03 -7.61 -1.58
#